data_AF-A0A924J8F2-F1
#
_entry.id   AF-A0A924J8F2-F1
#
_cell.length_a   1.000
_cell.length_b   1.000
_cell.length_c   1.000
_cell.angle_alpha   90.00
_cell.angle_beta   90.00
_cell.angle_gamma   90.00
#
_symmetry.space_group_name_H-M   'P 1'
#
loop_
_entity.id
_entity.type
_entity.pdbx_description
1 polymer ?
#
loop_
_entity_poly.entity_id
_entity_poly.type
_entity_poly.pdbx_seq_one_letter_code
_entity_poly.pdbx_strand_id
1 'polypeptide(L)'
;MGSVADFEIEELDGDQQESAGHSYGQVKKLYRDTDQAIVAGVCAGLAHYLDMEDRWIRLVAILTVMLGGSGILAYIVLWIMIPKAETKSEKMAMRGEEANLRGFANSYLHPFVMKSRGFLAEAFDLLGRFVKSTGGIILKIGAIFIITIGSFMLISLLVTVVAFVGIWDSEVTHMFPFSMVNEEYLNILTLGAFLTIAIPLLALLLFTVRVAFTNRPVNKTFSLVLLIFWLTGVGITIFHVAKISSEFKESAEFAQFSELKPYGEYTLQIDRTRFFTKEDSLQYHIDPSNYKGRKILSASYNDFDMPRSVALSIEKSDNGKISMSQNFSAKGLTFEEALKNAQNIHYSFVQQDSMLTFNPALHLKRNTNWRDQEVKMVLRVPVGTKLKINKEFSSYLSLYGYWDCDHEESNNYTELMMTADGVKCQHEHVQELNEE
;
A
#
# COMPACT_ATOMS: atom_id res chain seq x y z
N MET A 1 -41.55 -22.71 72.56
CA MET A 1 -40.83 -23.41 71.48
C MET A 1 -39.35 -23.13 71.74
N GLY A 2 -38.56 -24.16 72.06
CA GLY A 2 -37.13 -24.01 72.33
C GLY A 2 -36.35 -23.68 71.05
N SER A 3 -35.16 -23.12 71.23
CA SER A 3 -34.20 -22.85 70.15
C SER A 3 -33.33 -24.09 69.89
N VAL A 4 -32.73 -24.17 68.69
CA VAL A 4 -31.81 -25.28 68.37
C VAL A 4 -30.55 -25.26 69.24
N ALA A 5 -30.19 -24.11 69.82
CA ALA A 5 -29.06 -23.99 70.74
C ALA A 5 -29.34 -24.63 72.12
N ASP A 6 -30.60 -24.89 72.46
CA ASP A 6 -30.98 -25.45 73.77
C ASP A 6 -30.69 -26.97 73.84
N PHE A 7 -30.38 -27.62 72.71
CA PHE A 7 -30.08 -29.06 72.61
C PHE A 7 -28.59 -29.40 72.68
N GLU A 8 -27.66 -28.43 72.64
CA GLU A 8 -26.21 -28.68 72.67
C GLU A 8 -25.58 -28.58 74.08
N ILE A 9 -26.38 -28.38 75.14
CA ILE A 9 -25.85 -28.05 76.49
C ILE A 9 -25.84 -29.26 77.46
N GLU A 10 -26.47 -30.39 77.14
CA GLU A 10 -26.59 -31.56 78.05
C GLU A 10 -25.64 -32.75 77.78
N GLU A 11 -24.71 -32.68 76.83
CA GLU A 11 -23.69 -33.74 76.60
C GLU A 11 -22.24 -33.22 76.71
N LEU A 12 -21.91 -32.53 77.81
CA LEU A 12 -20.54 -32.18 78.18
C LEU A 12 -20.19 -32.60 79.61
N ASP A 13 -20.06 -33.92 79.81
CA ASP A 13 -19.20 -34.52 80.85
C ASP A 13 -18.76 -35.92 80.37
N GLY A 14 -17.56 -36.02 79.79
CA GLY A 14 -17.11 -37.26 79.13
C GLY A 14 -15.76 -37.17 78.40
N ASP A 15 -14.69 -37.06 79.19
CA ASP A 15 -13.27 -37.30 78.85
C ASP A 15 -12.57 -36.54 77.70
N GLN A 16 -11.33 -36.15 78.01
CA GLN A 16 -10.40 -35.51 77.08
C GLN A 16 -9.72 -36.55 76.18
N GLN A 17 -9.74 -36.35 74.87
CA GLN A 17 -8.78 -37.03 73.98
C GLN A 17 -8.28 -36.10 72.88
N GLU A 18 -6.99 -35.77 72.94
CA GLU A 18 -6.31 -34.95 71.93
C GLU A 18 -6.42 -35.59 70.54
N SER A 19 -7.19 -34.94 69.67
CA SER A 19 -7.24 -35.27 68.25
C SER A 19 -6.54 -34.15 67.47
N ALA A 20 -5.34 -34.43 66.97
CA ALA A 20 -4.61 -33.52 66.11
C ALA A 20 -5.44 -33.25 64.84
N GLY A 21 -6.07 -32.08 64.79
CA GLY A 21 -6.96 -31.69 63.70
C GLY A 21 -6.19 -31.52 62.39
N HIS A 22 -6.12 -32.58 61.59
CA HIS A 22 -5.78 -32.46 60.18
C HIS A 22 -6.76 -31.48 59.53
N SER A 23 -6.27 -30.29 59.20
CA SER A 23 -6.99 -29.37 58.32
C SER A 23 -7.06 -30.00 56.94
N TYR A 24 -8.13 -30.77 56.71
CA TYR A 24 -8.55 -31.16 55.37
C TYR A 24 -8.96 -29.88 54.66
N GLY A 25 -8.02 -29.30 53.92
CA GLY A 25 -8.26 -28.18 53.02
C GLY A 25 -9.40 -28.56 52.08
N GLN A 26 -10.58 -27.98 52.32
CA GLN A 26 -11.79 -28.35 51.60
C GLN A 26 -11.60 -28.05 50.12
N VAL A 27 -11.89 -29.04 49.27
CA VAL A 27 -11.67 -28.91 47.83
C VAL A 27 -12.67 -27.92 47.25
N LYS A 28 -12.21 -26.67 47.04
CA LYS A 28 -12.97 -25.62 46.34
C LYS A 28 -13.49 -26.19 45.01
N LYS A 29 -14.77 -25.96 44.72
CA LYS A 29 -15.39 -26.38 43.45
C LYS A 29 -15.51 -25.20 42.50
N LEU A 30 -15.09 -25.39 41.25
CA LEU A 30 -15.18 -24.34 40.23
C LEU A 30 -16.64 -24.17 39.78
N TYR A 31 -17.25 -23.06 40.20
CA TYR A 31 -18.54 -22.57 39.72
C TYR A 31 -18.37 -21.15 39.18
N ARG A 32 -19.27 -20.69 38.30
CA ARG A 32 -19.33 -19.27 37.89
C ARG A 32 -20.17 -18.48 38.89
N ASP A 33 -19.57 -17.47 39.52
CA ASP A 33 -20.27 -16.57 40.45
C ASP A 33 -21.11 -15.57 39.64
N THR A 34 -22.43 -15.66 39.78
CA THR A 34 -23.39 -14.75 39.14
C THR A 34 -23.58 -13.43 39.89
N ASP A 35 -23.26 -13.39 41.19
CA ASP A 35 -23.47 -12.24 42.06
C ASP A 35 -22.36 -11.20 41.87
N GLN A 36 -21.15 -11.64 41.48
CA GLN A 36 -20.02 -10.81 41.06
C GLN A 36 -19.75 -10.85 39.54
N ALA A 37 -20.74 -11.26 38.73
CA ALA A 37 -20.61 -11.33 37.28
C ALA A 37 -20.61 -9.96 36.59
N ILE A 38 -19.64 -9.72 35.71
CA ILE A 38 -19.68 -8.62 34.72
C ILE A 38 -20.22 -9.14 33.39
N VAL A 39 -19.65 -10.25 32.91
CA VAL A 39 -20.18 -11.07 31.82
C VAL A 39 -20.21 -12.50 32.35
N ALA A 40 -21.33 -13.20 32.25
CA ALA A 40 -21.47 -14.65 32.50
C ALA A 40 -21.02 -15.28 33.86
N GLY A 41 -20.24 -14.59 34.70
CA GLY A 41 -19.68 -15.06 35.98
C GLY A 41 -18.34 -15.80 35.90
N VAL A 42 -17.79 -16.01 34.70
CA VAL A 42 -16.61 -16.89 34.48
C VAL A 42 -15.36 -16.38 35.20
N CYS A 43 -14.96 -15.12 34.99
CA CYS A 43 -13.77 -14.55 35.65
C CYS A 43 -13.89 -14.49 37.18
N ALA A 44 -15.10 -14.27 37.71
CA ALA A 44 -15.34 -14.20 39.16
C ALA A 44 -15.30 -15.60 39.80
N GLY A 45 -15.88 -16.60 39.14
CA GLY A 45 -15.76 -18.00 39.54
C GLY A 45 -14.32 -18.50 39.57
N LEU A 46 -13.56 -18.18 38.51
CA LEU A 46 -12.14 -18.52 38.43
C LEU A 46 -11.29 -17.79 39.50
N ALA A 47 -11.68 -16.57 39.89
CA ALA A 47 -11.03 -15.82 40.96
C ALA A 47 -11.17 -16.50 42.33
N HIS A 48 -12.39 -16.91 42.70
CA HIS A 48 -12.63 -17.65 43.95
C HIS A 48 -11.91 -19.00 43.97
N TYR A 49 -11.87 -19.71 42.83
CA TYR A 49 -11.18 -20.99 42.71
C TYR A 49 -9.64 -20.86 42.82
N LEU A 50 -9.04 -19.86 42.16
CA LEU A 50 -7.59 -19.62 42.16
C LEU A 50 -7.08 -18.79 43.35
N ASP A 51 -7.97 -18.29 44.22
CA ASP A 51 -7.64 -17.41 45.34
C ASP A 51 -6.93 -16.09 44.92
N MET A 52 -7.28 -15.61 43.73
CA MET A 52 -6.73 -14.38 43.12
C MET A 52 -7.80 -13.29 43.06
N GLU A 53 -7.39 -12.02 43.00
CA GLU A 53 -8.35 -10.94 42.74
C GLU A 53 -8.95 -11.05 41.33
N ASP A 54 -10.26 -10.84 41.24
CA ASP A 54 -11.05 -10.80 40.01
C ASP A 54 -10.49 -9.81 38.95
N ARG A 55 -9.86 -8.72 39.42
CA ARG A 55 -9.18 -7.70 38.60
C ARG A 55 -8.09 -8.29 37.70
N TRP A 56 -7.24 -9.17 38.23
CA TRP A 56 -6.11 -9.76 37.49
C TRP A 56 -6.58 -10.76 36.43
N ILE A 57 -7.54 -11.61 36.78
CA ILE A 57 -8.10 -12.60 35.85
C ILE A 57 -8.84 -11.92 34.69
N ARG A 58 -9.55 -10.81 34.94
CA ARG A 58 -10.14 -9.99 33.88
C ARG A 58 -9.07 -9.35 32.98
N LEU A 59 -7.96 -8.88 33.54
CA LEU A 59 -6.86 -8.30 32.75
C LEU A 59 -6.19 -9.35 31.86
N VAL A 60 -5.96 -10.57 32.37
CA VAL A 60 -5.45 -11.70 31.57
C VAL A 60 -6.43 -12.08 30.46
N ALA A 61 -7.74 -12.15 30.74
CA ALA A 61 -8.75 -12.42 29.73
C ALA A 61 -8.78 -11.35 28.61
N ILE A 62 -8.68 -10.07 28.95
CA ILE A 62 -8.60 -8.99 27.95
C ILE A 62 -7.30 -9.10 27.13
N LEU A 63 -6.18 -9.44 27.78
CA LEU A 63 -4.89 -9.62 27.11
C LEU A 63 -4.92 -10.79 26.10
N THR A 64 -5.53 -11.93 26.44
CA THR A 64 -5.68 -13.07 25.51
C THR A 64 -6.68 -12.81 24.36
N VAL A 65 -7.65 -11.89 24.55
CA VAL A 65 -8.47 -11.38 23.44
C VAL A 65 -7.63 -10.49 22.50
N MET A 66 -6.79 -9.62 23.05
CA MET A 66 -5.96 -8.69 22.25
C MET A 66 -4.83 -9.40 21.49
N LEU A 67 -4.27 -10.49 22.03
CA LEU A 67 -3.16 -11.25 21.43
C LEU A 67 -3.55 -12.18 20.25
N GLY A 68 -4.79 -12.13 19.77
CA GLY A 68 -5.23 -12.92 18.61
C GLY A 68 -6.67 -13.41 18.63
N GLY A 69 -7.56 -12.82 19.44
CA GLY A 69 -8.99 -13.17 19.51
C GLY A 69 -9.31 -14.50 20.19
N SER A 70 -8.32 -15.38 20.39
CA SER A 70 -8.48 -16.70 21.02
C SER A 70 -9.08 -16.64 22.43
N GLY A 71 -8.83 -15.55 23.17
CA GLY A 71 -9.48 -15.29 24.46
C GLY A 71 -11.02 -15.29 24.40
N ILE A 72 -11.63 -14.89 23.28
CA ILE A 72 -13.10 -14.90 23.12
C ILE A 72 -13.63 -16.33 23.05
N LEU A 73 -12.97 -17.19 22.25
CA LEU A 73 -13.34 -18.60 22.12
C LEU A 73 -13.12 -19.35 23.44
N ALA A 74 -11.98 -19.14 24.09
CA ALA A 74 -11.68 -19.70 25.41
C ALA A 74 -12.74 -19.27 26.45
N TYR A 75 -13.18 -18.01 26.42
CA TYR A 75 -14.22 -17.50 27.31
C TYR A 75 -15.58 -18.18 27.09
N ILE A 76 -15.99 -18.37 25.82
CA ILE A 76 -17.24 -19.05 25.48
C ILE A 76 -17.20 -20.53 25.90
N VAL A 77 -16.07 -21.22 25.69
CA VAL A 77 -15.88 -22.60 26.15
C VAL A 77 -16.00 -22.71 27.67
N LEU A 78 -15.30 -21.83 28.41
CA LEU A 78 -15.40 -21.79 29.87
C LEU A 78 -16.81 -21.43 30.37
N TRP A 79 -17.55 -20.58 29.66
CA TRP A 79 -18.93 -20.25 30.01
C TRP A 79 -19.90 -21.44 29.88
N ILE A 80 -19.72 -22.26 28.84
CA ILE A 80 -20.52 -23.47 28.62
C ILE A 80 -20.11 -24.58 29.61
N MET A 81 -18.81 -24.74 29.86
CA MET A 81 -18.26 -25.82 30.68
C MET A 81 -18.45 -25.61 32.19
N ILE A 82 -18.43 -24.36 32.67
CA ILE A 82 -18.52 -24.06 34.11
C ILE A 82 -19.99 -23.85 34.53
N PRO A 83 -20.54 -24.68 35.44
CA PRO A 83 -21.90 -24.51 35.95
C PRO A 83 -22.04 -23.26 36.82
N LYS A 84 -23.21 -22.62 36.79
CA LYS A 84 -23.58 -21.52 37.70
C LYS A 84 -23.80 -22.07 39.11
N ALA A 85 -23.33 -21.33 40.12
CA ALA A 85 -23.71 -21.58 41.51
C ALA A 85 -25.10 -20.98 41.75
N GLU A 86 -26.14 -21.81 41.71
CA GLU A 86 -27.53 -21.39 41.99
C GLU A 86 -27.86 -21.60 43.47
N THR A 87 -27.40 -22.70 44.07
CA THR A 87 -27.69 -22.99 45.48
C THR A 87 -26.70 -22.30 46.41
N LYS A 88 -27.14 -21.94 47.63
CA LYS A 88 -26.23 -21.35 48.64
C LYS A 88 -25.07 -22.28 49.01
N SER A 89 -25.32 -23.60 49.01
CA SER A 89 -24.31 -24.65 49.17
C SER A 89 -23.25 -24.63 48.07
N GLU A 90 -23.61 -24.40 46.81
CA GLU A 90 -22.64 -24.24 45.71
C GLU A 90 -21.80 -22.98 45.88
N LYS A 91 -22.42 -21.87 46.30
CA LYS A 91 -21.72 -20.59 46.53
C LYS A 91 -20.71 -20.69 47.69
N MET A 92 -21.05 -21.38 48.78
CA MET A 92 -20.12 -21.69 49.87
C MET A 92 -18.99 -22.62 49.38
N ALA A 93 -19.32 -23.71 48.66
CA ALA A 93 -18.35 -24.66 48.14
C ALA A 93 -17.39 -24.06 47.08
N MET A 94 -17.79 -23.00 46.40
CA MET A 94 -16.93 -22.22 45.49
C MET A 94 -15.94 -21.34 46.26
N ARG A 95 -16.34 -20.79 47.41
CA ARG A 95 -15.50 -19.93 48.27
C ARG A 95 -14.62 -20.73 49.24
N GLY A 96 -14.95 -22.00 49.49
CA GLY A 96 -14.29 -22.85 50.48
C GLY A 96 -14.90 -22.70 51.88
N GLU A 97 -16.12 -22.17 51.99
CA GLU A 97 -16.86 -21.98 53.23
C GLU A 97 -17.58 -23.29 53.65
N GLU A 98 -17.69 -23.53 54.95
CA GLU A 98 -18.34 -24.74 55.48
C GLU A 98 -19.86 -24.71 55.26
N ALA A 99 -20.40 -25.75 54.62
CA ALA A 99 -21.85 -25.93 54.41
C ALA A 99 -22.58 -26.43 55.67
N ASN A 100 -22.29 -25.86 56.84
CA ASN A 100 -22.89 -26.19 58.13
C ASN A 100 -23.79 -25.06 58.67
N LEU A 101 -24.53 -25.33 59.74
CA LEU A 101 -25.50 -24.38 60.31
C LEU A 101 -24.85 -23.06 60.77
N ARG A 102 -23.56 -23.06 61.15
CA ARG A 102 -22.81 -21.84 61.49
C ARG A 102 -22.53 -20.96 60.27
N GLY A 103 -22.10 -21.54 59.14
CA GLY A 103 -21.90 -20.82 57.87
C GLY A 103 -23.20 -20.18 57.35
N PHE A 104 -24.33 -20.88 57.51
CA PHE A 104 -25.64 -20.29 57.25
C PHE A 104 -25.96 -19.14 58.21
N ALA A 105 -25.88 -19.34 59.53
CA ALA A 105 -26.26 -18.35 60.53
C ALA A 105 -25.49 -17.02 60.40
N ASN A 106 -24.17 -17.08 60.19
CA ASN A 106 -23.35 -15.88 60.03
C ASN A 106 -23.71 -15.08 58.76
N SER A 107 -24.20 -15.77 57.72
CA SER A 107 -24.65 -15.17 56.46
C SER A 107 -26.07 -14.61 56.48
N TYR A 108 -26.89 -14.95 57.48
CA TYR A 108 -28.27 -14.44 57.61
C TYR A 108 -28.36 -13.02 58.21
N LEU A 109 -27.30 -12.53 58.86
CA LEU A 109 -27.31 -11.24 59.58
C LEU A 109 -27.01 -10.00 58.71
N HIS A 110 -26.64 -10.16 57.44
CA HIS A 110 -26.59 -9.04 56.50
C HIS A 110 -27.99 -8.73 55.93
N PRO A 111 -28.51 -7.50 56.09
CA PRO A 111 -29.94 -7.23 55.91
C PRO A 111 -30.41 -7.27 54.45
N PHE A 112 -31.48 -8.02 54.23
CA PHE A 112 -32.27 -8.12 52.99
C PHE A 112 -33.08 -6.84 52.72
N VAL A 113 -32.42 -5.69 52.52
CA VAL A 113 -33.09 -4.42 52.16
C VAL A 113 -32.44 -3.82 50.90
N MET A 114 -32.57 -4.53 49.77
CA MET A 114 -32.24 -3.95 48.48
C MET A 114 -33.41 -3.09 47.96
N LYS A 115 -33.35 -1.80 48.29
CA LYS A 115 -34.21 -0.76 47.72
C LYS A 115 -33.93 -0.67 46.21
N SER A 116 -34.79 -1.27 45.39
CA SER A 116 -34.57 -1.50 43.95
C SER A 116 -34.32 -0.26 43.08
N ARG A 117 -34.57 0.95 43.60
CA ARG A 117 -34.19 2.23 42.95
C ARG A 117 -32.79 2.73 43.27
N GLY A 118 -32.16 2.27 44.36
CA GLY A 118 -30.76 2.59 44.70
C GLY A 118 -29.78 1.68 43.96
N PHE A 119 -30.07 0.38 43.90
CA PHE A 119 -29.20 -0.63 43.29
C PHE A 119 -28.83 -0.31 41.84
N LEU A 120 -29.77 0.17 41.00
CA LEU A 120 -29.44 0.55 39.63
C LEU A 120 -28.49 1.76 39.59
N ALA A 121 -28.69 2.77 40.44
CA ALA A 121 -27.81 3.94 40.50
C ALA A 121 -26.40 3.57 40.99
N GLU A 122 -26.31 2.73 42.02
CA GLU A 122 -25.03 2.21 42.54
C GLU A 122 -24.35 1.27 41.56
N ALA A 123 -25.10 0.41 40.85
CA ALA A 123 -24.57 -0.43 39.78
C ALA A 123 -24.07 0.40 38.59
N PHE A 124 -24.80 1.44 38.17
CA PHE A 124 -24.34 2.36 37.13
C PHE A 124 -23.13 3.20 37.57
N ASP A 125 -23.03 3.60 38.84
CA ASP A 125 -21.87 4.34 39.36
C ASP A 125 -20.64 3.42 39.54
N LEU A 126 -20.83 2.17 39.95
CA LEU A 126 -19.79 1.13 39.94
C LEU A 126 -19.33 0.80 38.52
N LEU A 127 -20.27 0.67 37.57
CA LEU A 127 -19.97 0.42 36.16
C LEU A 127 -19.31 1.65 35.51
N GLY A 128 -19.70 2.86 35.89
CA GLY A 128 -19.04 4.11 35.51
C GLY A 128 -17.61 4.23 36.06
N ARG A 129 -17.39 3.87 37.32
CA ARG A 129 -16.04 3.76 37.93
C ARG A 129 -15.20 2.68 37.25
N PHE A 130 -15.80 1.54 36.90
CA PHE A 130 -15.14 0.44 36.18
C PHE A 130 -14.77 0.82 34.75
N VAL A 131 -15.67 1.47 33.99
CA VAL A 131 -15.39 2.00 32.64
C VAL A 131 -14.31 3.08 32.71
N LYS A 132 -14.34 3.97 33.70
CA LYS A 132 -13.32 5.01 33.91
C LYS A 132 -11.96 4.43 34.32
N SER A 133 -11.94 3.31 35.04
CA SER A 133 -10.71 2.63 35.50
C SER A 133 -10.14 1.69 34.42
N THR A 134 -10.89 0.66 34.02
CA THR A 134 -10.48 -0.37 33.06
C THR A 134 -10.45 0.17 31.63
N GLY A 135 -11.47 0.92 31.21
CA GLY A 135 -11.50 1.55 29.88
C GLY A 135 -10.41 2.61 29.72
N GLY A 136 -10.05 3.30 30.79
CA GLY A 136 -8.91 4.22 30.82
C GLY A 136 -7.55 3.54 30.58
N ILE A 137 -7.40 2.27 31.00
CA ILE A 137 -6.19 1.48 30.73
C ILE A 137 -6.17 1.02 29.27
N ILE A 138 -7.29 0.49 28.76
CA ILE A 138 -7.41 0.04 27.35
C ILE A 138 -7.15 1.19 26.38
N LEU A 139 -7.75 2.37 26.62
CA LEU A 139 -7.52 3.57 25.81
C LEU A 139 -6.06 4.02 25.83
N LYS A 140 -5.35 3.91 26.97
CA LYS A 140 -3.92 4.22 27.06
C LYS A 140 -3.07 3.22 26.28
N ILE A 141 -3.34 1.92 26.38
CA ILE A 141 -2.61 0.89 25.62
C ILE A 141 -2.80 1.10 24.11
N GLY A 142 -4.04 1.30 23.65
CA GLY A 142 -4.32 1.60 22.25
C GLY A 142 -3.66 2.90 21.77
N ALA A 143 -3.63 3.93 22.62
CA ALA A 143 -2.94 5.19 22.31
C ALA A 143 -1.41 5.03 22.23
N ILE A 144 -0.78 4.24 23.11
CA ILE A 144 0.66 3.92 23.00
C ILE A 144 0.93 3.29 21.64
N PHE A 145 0.14 2.30 21.23
CA PHE A 145 0.26 1.63 19.94
C PHE A 145 0.15 2.63 18.76
N ILE A 146 -0.90 3.45 18.75
CA ILE A 146 -1.09 4.51 17.72
C ILE A 146 0.08 5.50 17.70
N ILE A 147 0.61 5.89 18.87
CA ILE A 147 1.75 6.80 18.97
C ILE A 147 3.02 6.14 18.42
N THR A 148 3.29 4.87 18.75
CA THR A 148 4.47 4.17 18.23
C THR A 148 4.42 4.02 16.71
N ILE A 149 3.28 3.65 16.14
CA ILE A 149 3.09 3.55 14.68
C ILE A 149 3.20 4.92 14.03
N GLY A 150 2.46 5.93 14.50
CA GLY A 150 2.49 7.26 13.89
C GLY A 150 3.85 7.93 13.99
N SER A 151 4.60 7.71 15.08
CA SER A 151 5.98 8.20 15.23
C SER A 151 6.92 7.49 14.26
N PHE A 152 6.78 6.17 14.10
CA PHE A 152 7.53 5.40 13.10
C PHE A 152 7.23 5.88 11.67
N MET A 153 5.95 6.13 11.34
CA MET A 153 5.55 6.69 10.04
C MET A 153 6.13 8.09 9.81
N LEU A 154 6.14 8.94 10.84
CA LEU A 154 6.70 10.30 10.74
C LEU A 154 8.23 10.29 10.57
N ILE A 155 8.93 9.40 11.27
CA ILE A 155 10.38 9.19 11.11
C ILE A 155 10.68 8.59 9.72
N SER A 156 9.92 7.59 9.29
CA SER A 156 10.06 7.00 7.94
C SER A 156 9.85 8.06 6.86
N LEU A 157 8.83 8.91 6.98
CA LEU A 157 8.57 10.01 6.05
C LEU A 157 9.75 10.99 5.99
N LEU A 158 10.32 11.35 7.15
CA LEU A 158 11.50 12.21 7.21
C LEU A 158 12.72 11.56 6.55
N VAL A 159 13.00 10.29 6.83
CA VAL A 159 14.11 9.53 6.23
C VAL A 159 13.92 9.42 4.72
N THR A 160 12.72 9.09 4.24
CA THR A 160 12.41 9.04 2.81
C THR A 160 12.65 10.40 2.14
N VAL A 161 12.21 11.51 2.74
CA VAL A 161 12.44 12.85 2.16
C VAL A 161 13.92 13.23 2.14
N VAL A 162 14.67 12.94 3.20
CA VAL A 162 16.13 13.21 3.24
C VAL A 162 16.88 12.36 2.22
N ALA A 163 16.54 11.07 2.11
CA ALA A 163 17.10 10.19 1.09
C ALA A 163 16.76 10.69 -0.32
N PHE A 164 15.50 11.00 -0.60
CA PHE A 164 15.00 11.47 -1.89
C PHE A 164 15.70 12.76 -2.35
N VAL A 165 15.84 13.75 -1.46
CA VAL A 165 16.59 14.99 -1.75
C VAL A 165 18.09 14.71 -1.96
N GLY A 166 18.67 13.73 -1.27
CA GLY A 166 20.06 13.31 -1.44
C GLY A 166 20.34 12.43 -2.67
N ILE A 167 19.28 11.91 -3.32
CA ILE A 167 19.34 10.99 -4.48
C ILE A 167 19.00 11.72 -5.80
N TRP A 168 18.85 13.05 -5.77
CA TRP A 168 18.79 13.89 -6.98
C TRP A 168 20.14 13.99 -7.69
N ASP A 169 20.56 12.87 -8.29
CA ASP A 169 21.41 12.89 -9.47
C ASP A 169 20.60 13.23 -10.74
N SER A 170 21.30 13.39 -11.85
CA SER A 170 20.70 13.75 -13.14
C SER A 170 19.99 12.60 -13.85
N GLU A 171 20.06 11.36 -13.36
CA GLU A 171 19.45 10.20 -14.02
C GLU A 171 18.05 9.92 -13.47
N VAL A 172 17.88 9.97 -12.14
CA VAL A 172 16.55 9.74 -11.52
C VAL A 172 15.53 10.81 -11.94
N THR A 173 15.96 12.05 -12.15
CA THR A 173 15.11 13.14 -12.63
C THR A 173 14.68 13.00 -14.10
N HIS A 174 15.33 12.12 -14.87
CA HIS A 174 14.96 11.81 -16.26
C HIS A 174 14.06 10.56 -16.39
N MET A 175 13.87 9.80 -15.32
CA MET A 175 12.93 8.67 -15.28
C MET A 175 11.47 9.13 -15.15
N PHE A 176 10.54 8.48 -15.84
CA PHE A 176 9.11 8.72 -15.65
C PHE A 176 8.62 8.15 -14.30
N PRO A 177 7.71 8.82 -13.56
CA PRO A 177 7.03 10.08 -13.89
C PRO A 177 7.78 11.35 -13.46
N PHE A 178 8.96 11.25 -12.85
CA PHE A 178 9.70 12.41 -12.34
C PHE A 178 10.11 13.38 -13.44
N SER A 179 10.40 12.88 -14.65
CA SER A 179 10.70 13.68 -15.84
C SER A 179 9.57 14.61 -16.31
N MET A 180 8.34 14.45 -15.81
CA MET A 180 7.27 15.43 -15.99
C MET A 180 7.54 16.74 -15.24
N VAL A 181 8.24 16.68 -14.10
CA VAL A 181 8.39 17.81 -13.18
C VAL A 181 9.71 18.53 -13.46
N ASN A 182 9.64 19.84 -13.64
CA ASN A 182 10.80 20.68 -13.91
C ASN A 182 11.76 20.61 -12.70
N GLU A 183 13.06 20.47 -12.94
CA GLU A 183 14.10 20.34 -11.91
C GLU A 183 13.99 21.44 -10.83
N GLU A 184 13.73 22.69 -11.25
CA GLU A 184 13.49 23.86 -10.38
C GLU A 184 12.35 23.63 -9.36
N TYR A 185 11.30 22.89 -9.73
CA TYR A 185 10.13 22.69 -8.89
C TYR A 185 10.26 21.47 -7.95
N LEU A 186 11.19 20.55 -8.19
CA LEU A 186 11.28 19.29 -7.43
C LEU A 186 11.48 19.54 -5.93
N ASN A 187 12.38 20.45 -5.57
CA ASN A 187 12.71 20.75 -4.16
C ASN A 187 11.53 21.40 -3.41
N ILE A 188 10.89 22.41 -4.03
CA ILE A 188 9.75 23.12 -3.44
C ILE A 188 8.49 22.24 -3.38
N LEU A 189 8.29 21.36 -4.37
CA LEU A 189 7.20 20.38 -4.38
C LEU A 189 7.40 19.29 -3.32
N THR A 190 8.63 18.79 -3.16
CA THR A 190 8.99 17.81 -2.11
C THR A 190 8.74 18.39 -0.72
N LEU A 191 9.14 19.65 -0.48
CA LEU A 191 8.84 20.36 0.77
C LEU A 191 7.33 20.55 0.99
N GLY A 192 6.60 20.96 -0.05
CA GLY A 192 5.14 21.10 -0.02
C GLY A 192 4.43 19.80 0.37
N ALA A 193 4.76 18.71 -0.33
CA ALA A 193 4.22 17.38 -0.06
C ALA A 193 4.56 16.88 1.35
N PHE A 194 5.81 17.08 1.81
CA PHE A 194 6.21 16.75 3.17
C PHE A 194 5.34 17.48 4.21
N LEU A 195 5.17 18.81 4.10
CA LEU A 195 4.35 19.59 5.03
C LEU A 195 2.87 19.15 4.98
N THR A 196 2.34 18.87 3.79
CA THR A 196 0.96 18.41 3.59
C THR A 196 0.67 17.07 4.27
N ILE A 197 1.63 16.14 4.34
CA ILE A 197 1.47 14.81 4.93
C ILE A 197 1.92 14.76 6.40
N ALA A 198 3.08 15.36 6.72
CA ALA A 198 3.69 15.29 8.06
C ALA A 198 2.87 16.04 9.12
N ILE A 199 2.28 17.19 8.77
CA ILE A 199 1.58 18.01 9.77
C ILE A 199 0.25 17.38 10.24
N PRO A 200 -0.61 16.82 9.37
CA PRO A 200 -1.79 16.08 9.84
C PRO A 200 -1.42 14.85 10.68
N LEU A 201 -0.35 14.12 10.31
CA LEU A 201 0.15 12.99 11.07
C LEU A 201 0.65 13.43 12.47
N LEU A 202 1.41 14.52 12.54
CA LEU A 202 1.84 15.12 13.80
C LEU A 202 0.65 15.63 14.64
N ALA A 203 -0.34 16.25 14.02
CA ALA A 203 -1.55 16.72 14.69
C ALA A 203 -2.36 15.53 15.28
N LEU A 204 -2.45 14.41 14.55
CA LEU A 204 -3.08 13.17 15.02
C LEU A 204 -2.31 12.54 16.19
N LEU A 205 -0.97 12.51 16.12
CA LEU A 205 -0.13 12.06 17.23
C LEU A 205 -0.36 12.90 18.50
N LEU A 206 -0.32 14.23 18.37
CA LEU A 206 -0.53 15.14 19.49
C LEU A 206 -1.97 15.08 20.03
N PHE A 207 -2.97 14.84 19.18
CA PHE A 207 -4.34 14.57 19.59
C PHE A 207 -4.44 13.26 20.39
N THR A 208 -3.80 12.19 19.94
CA THR A 208 -3.75 10.90 20.65
C THR A 208 -3.06 11.03 22.02
N VAL A 209 -1.92 11.74 22.09
CA VAL A 209 -1.21 12.03 23.36
C VAL A 209 -2.11 12.82 24.32
N ARG A 210 -2.83 13.82 23.81
CA ARG A 210 -3.80 14.60 24.59
C ARG A 210 -4.88 13.70 25.17
N VAL A 211 -5.60 12.95 24.34
CA VAL A 211 -6.75 12.12 24.75
C VAL A 211 -6.34 11.05 25.77
N ALA A 212 -5.16 10.44 25.64
CA ALA A 212 -4.73 9.32 26.48
C ALA A 212 -4.02 9.72 27.78
N PHE A 213 -3.24 10.81 27.77
CA PHE A 213 -2.33 11.13 28.88
C PHE A 213 -2.58 12.50 29.52
N THR A 214 -3.22 13.45 28.82
CA THR A 214 -3.16 14.87 29.20
C THR A 214 -4.51 15.58 29.17
N ASN A 215 -5.06 15.88 30.35
CA ASN A 215 -6.28 16.69 30.50
C ASN A 215 -6.09 18.18 30.15
N ARG A 216 -4.86 18.64 29.86
CA ARG A 216 -4.57 20.04 29.49
C ARG A 216 -4.98 20.29 28.03
N PRO A 217 -5.61 21.43 27.70
CA PRO A 217 -5.83 21.81 26.31
C PRO A 217 -4.49 22.10 25.61
N VAL A 218 -4.36 21.70 24.35
CA VAL A 218 -3.27 22.17 23.49
C VAL A 218 -3.41 23.68 23.32
N ASN A 219 -2.29 24.41 23.35
CA ASN A 219 -2.28 25.86 23.15
C ASN A 219 -2.88 26.20 21.78
N LYS A 220 -3.89 27.07 21.76
CA LYS A 220 -4.55 27.53 20.52
C LYS A 220 -3.54 28.10 19.52
N THR A 221 -2.55 28.86 19.99
CA THR A 221 -1.48 29.43 19.15
C THR A 221 -0.67 28.33 18.47
N PHE A 222 -0.31 27.27 19.19
CA PHE A 222 0.45 26.14 18.63
C PHE A 222 -0.36 25.38 17.57
N SER A 223 -1.65 25.12 17.83
CA SER A 223 -2.54 24.50 16.85
C SER A 223 -2.75 25.36 15.61
N LEU A 224 -2.78 26.69 15.77
CA LEU A 224 -2.93 27.65 14.67
C LEU A 224 -1.64 27.75 13.84
N VAL A 225 -0.46 27.68 14.46
CA VAL A 225 0.84 27.61 13.76
C VAL A 225 0.92 26.34 12.90
N LEU A 226 0.55 25.17 13.44
CA LEU A 226 0.48 23.94 12.64
C LEU A 226 -0.48 24.07 11.45
N LEU A 227 -1.67 24.66 11.67
CA LEU A 227 -2.64 24.88 10.59
C LEU A 227 -2.08 25.80 9.49
N ILE A 228 -1.38 26.88 9.85
CA ILE A 228 -0.74 27.78 8.87
C ILE A 228 0.29 27.01 8.05
N PHE A 229 1.24 26.30 8.67
CA PHE A 229 2.25 25.54 7.94
C PHE A 229 1.65 24.47 7.03
N TRP A 230 0.56 23.81 7.45
CA TRP A 230 -0.16 22.86 6.61
C TRP A 230 -0.82 23.52 5.41
N LEU A 231 -1.53 24.64 5.62
CA LEU A 231 -2.14 25.42 4.53
C LEU A 231 -1.07 25.96 3.56
N THR A 232 0.11 26.34 4.04
CA THR A 232 1.25 26.71 3.19
C THR A 232 1.75 25.53 2.35
N GLY A 233 1.95 24.35 2.96
CA GLY A 233 2.35 23.13 2.23
C GLY A 233 1.33 22.73 1.16
N VAL A 234 0.04 22.75 1.50
CA VAL A 234 -1.07 22.49 0.57
C VAL A 234 -1.09 23.52 -0.57
N GLY A 235 -0.99 24.82 -0.25
CA GLY A 235 -0.98 25.89 -1.26
C GLY A 235 0.20 25.79 -2.24
N ILE A 236 1.40 25.53 -1.73
CA ILE A 236 2.61 25.28 -2.56
C ILE A 236 2.38 24.07 -3.47
N THR A 237 1.88 22.97 -2.93
CA THR A 237 1.67 21.72 -3.69
C THR A 237 0.63 21.94 -4.80
N ILE A 238 -0.53 22.51 -4.47
CA ILE A 238 -1.61 22.79 -5.43
C ILE A 238 -1.11 23.74 -6.54
N PHE A 239 -0.38 24.80 -6.19
CA PHE A 239 0.14 25.75 -7.17
C PHE A 239 1.11 25.09 -8.17
N HIS A 240 2.08 24.31 -7.69
CA HIS A 240 3.05 23.66 -8.58
C HIS A 240 2.43 22.54 -9.40
N VAL A 241 1.51 21.74 -8.83
CA VAL A 241 0.75 20.72 -9.58
C VAL A 241 -0.10 21.37 -10.68
N ALA A 242 -0.76 22.50 -10.39
CA ALA A 242 -1.53 23.24 -11.40
C ALA A 242 -0.62 23.84 -12.48
N LYS A 243 0.57 24.35 -12.11
CA LYS A 243 1.57 24.86 -13.05
C LYS A 243 2.06 23.76 -13.99
N ILE A 244 2.49 22.62 -13.45
CA ILE A 244 2.96 21.46 -14.24
C ILE A 244 1.84 20.95 -15.16
N SER A 245 0.62 20.77 -14.63
CA SER A 245 -0.55 20.37 -15.43
C SER A 245 -0.85 21.36 -16.58
N SER A 246 -0.62 22.66 -16.37
CA SER A 246 -0.83 23.67 -17.42
C SER A 246 0.17 23.58 -18.56
N GLU A 247 1.36 22.99 -18.35
CA GLU A 247 2.35 22.72 -19.42
C GLU A 247 1.95 21.54 -20.33
N PHE A 248 0.83 20.87 -20.06
CA PHE A 248 0.23 19.82 -20.92
C PHE A 248 -1.05 20.29 -21.66
N LYS A 249 -1.35 21.60 -21.63
CA LYS A 249 -2.60 22.17 -22.15
C LYS A 249 -2.71 22.12 -23.67
N GLU A 250 -1.70 22.58 -24.38
CA GLU A 250 -1.68 22.66 -25.85
C GLU A 250 -0.79 21.55 -26.43
N SER A 251 -1.07 21.12 -27.66
CA SER A 251 -0.18 20.28 -28.46
C SER A 251 0.13 20.95 -29.79
N ALA A 252 1.32 20.67 -30.32
CA ALA A 252 1.70 21.02 -31.67
C ALA A 252 2.35 19.83 -32.37
N GLU A 253 2.31 19.86 -33.70
CA GLU A 253 2.86 18.83 -34.57
C GLU A 253 3.82 19.47 -35.58
N PHE A 254 4.89 18.75 -35.93
CA PHE A 254 5.92 19.15 -36.88
C PHE A 254 6.25 17.98 -37.80
N ALA A 255 5.90 18.10 -39.08
CA ALA A 255 6.13 17.06 -40.08
C ALA A 255 7.44 17.28 -40.84
N GLN A 256 8.28 16.24 -40.90
CA GLN A 256 9.49 16.17 -41.72
C GLN A 256 9.36 15.06 -42.76
N PHE A 257 9.72 15.37 -44.02
CA PHE A 257 9.70 14.40 -45.11
C PHE A 257 11.13 14.01 -45.50
N SER A 258 11.36 12.72 -45.70
CA SER A 258 12.62 12.13 -46.15
C SER A 258 12.37 11.24 -47.37
N GLU A 259 12.98 11.57 -48.50
CA GLU A 259 12.98 10.71 -49.69
C GLU A 259 13.90 9.50 -49.47
N LEU A 260 13.48 8.32 -49.93
CA LEU A 260 14.24 7.07 -49.80
C LEU A 260 14.73 6.59 -51.16
N LYS A 261 15.88 5.91 -51.19
CA LYS A 261 16.38 5.24 -52.40
C LYS A 261 15.46 4.06 -52.74
N PRO A 262 15.02 3.89 -54.00
CA PRO A 262 14.06 2.86 -54.39
C PRO A 262 14.69 1.46 -54.54
N TYR A 263 14.07 0.47 -53.90
CA TYR A 263 14.32 -0.97 -54.04
C TYR A 263 12.99 -1.72 -54.17
N GLY A 264 13.02 -2.93 -54.76
CA GLY A 264 11.84 -3.80 -54.86
C GLY A 264 11.51 -4.59 -53.59
N GLU A 265 12.46 -4.67 -52.66
CA GLU A 265 12.31 -5.28 -51.34
C GLU A 265 13.01 -4.38 -50.31
N TYR A 266 12.40 -4.21 -49.12
CA TYR A 266 13.02 -3.55 -47.98
C TYR A 266 13.04 -4.46 -46.75
N THR A 267 14.07 -4.32 -45.92
CA THR A 267 14.13 -4.93 -44.59
C THR A 267 14.03 -3.86 -43.52
N LEU A 268 13.05 -3.97 -42.62
CA LEU A 268 12.82 -3.06 -41.50
C LEU A 268 13.37 -3.70 -40.22
N GLN A 269 14.24 -2.99 -39.51
CA GLN A 269 14.89 -3.47 -38.29
C GLN A 269 15.15 -2.35 -37.28
N ILE A 270 15.36 -2.71 -36.02
CA ILE A 270 15.71 -1.78 -34.94
C ILE A 270 17.23 -1.73 -34.74
N ASP A 271 17.78 -0.54 -34.54
CA ASP A 271 19.15 -0.36 -34.07
C ASP A 271 19.28 -0.79 -32.60
N ARG A 272 19.53 -2.09 -32.41
CA ARG A 272 19.98 -2.64 -31.12
C ARG A 272 21.50 -2.66 -30.97
N THR A 273 22.24 -1.88 -31.77
CA THR A 273 23.54 -1.34 -31.36
C THR A 273 23.27 -0.08 -30.52
N ARG A 274 23.87 0.10 -29.34
CA ARG A 274 23.41 1.11 -28.33
C ARG A 274 24.60 1.52 -27.41
N PHE A 275 24.86 2.77 -27.00
CA PHE A 275 26.19 3.14 -26.43
C PHE A 275 26.50 2.70 -24.97
N PHE A 276 27.81 2.63 -24.62
CA PHE A 276 28.35 2.70 -23.24
C PHE A 276 29.20 3.98 -23.08
N THR A 277 29.03 4.71 -21.98
CA THR A 277 29.88 5.84 -21.58
C THR A 277 31.06 5.37 -20.69
N LYS A 278 31.93 6.32 -20.31
CA LYS A 278 33.05 6.05 -19.40
C LYS A 278 32.53 5.78 -17.99
N GLU A 279 31.49 6.49 -17.59
CA GLU A 279 30.81 6.38 -16.31
C GLU A 279 30.09 5.03 -16.20
N ASP A 280 29.37 4.60 -17.24
CA ASP A 280 28.77 3.26 -17.33
C ASP A 280 29.84 2.15 -17.21
N SER A 281 30.98 2.32 -17.90
CA SER A 281 32.05 1.33 -17.88
C SER A 281 32.64 1.12 -16.47
N LEU A 282 32.65 2.17 -15.64
CA LEU A 282 33.06 2.09 -14.23
C LEU A 282 31.98 1.41 -13.36
N GLN A 283 30.71 1.74 -13.57
CA GLN A 283 29.59 1.13 -12.83
C GLN A 283 29.45 -0.38 -13.10
N TYR A 284 29.50 -0.77 -14.37
CA TYR A 284 29.34 -2.16 -14.80
C TYR A 284 30.66 -2.96 -14.83
N HIS A 285 31.76 -2.39 -14.31
CA HIS A 285 33.08 -3.05 -14.20
C HIS A 285 33.62 -3.57 -15.56
N ILE A 286 33.34 -2.87 -16.65
CA ILE A 286 33.69 -3.31 -18.00
C ILE A 286 35.10 -2.84 -18.33
N ASP A 287 35.97 -3.79 -18.71
CA ASP A 287 37.39 -3.55 -19.00
C ASP A 287 37.61 -2.40 -20.01
N PRO A 288 38.15 -1.24 -19.57
CA PRO A 288 38.36 -0.08 -20.43
C PRO A 288 39.32 -0.32 -21.61
N SER A 289 40.16 -1.37 -21.53
CA SER A 289 41.23 -1.62 -22.50
C SER A 289 40.77 -2.34 -23.77
N ASN A 290 39.59 -2.95 -23.79
CA ASN A 290 39.13 -3.84 -24.88
C ASN A 290 37.93 -3.28 -25.69
N TYR A 291 37.70 -1.97 -25.63
CA TYR A 291 36.56 -1.29 -26.26
C TYR A 291 36.75 -0.97 -27.76
N LYS A 292 36.91 -2.00 -28.60
CA LYS A 292 36.85 -1.84 -30.07
C LYS A 292 35.40 -1.73 -30.57
N GLY A 293 34.85 -0.51 -30.50
CA GLY A 293 33.75 -0.05 -31.36
C GLY A 293 32.44 -0.83 -31.30
N ARG A 294 32.13 -1.48 -30.17
CA ARG A 294 30.88 -2.23 -29.97
C ARG A 294 29.98 -1.54 -28.96
N LYS A 295 28.68 -1.69 -29.18
CA LYS A 295 27.61 -0.80 -28.69
C LYS A 295 26.57 -1.67 -27.95
N ILE A 296 26.53 -1.64 -26.60
CA ILE A 296 25.37 -2.09 -25.77
C ILE A 296 24.92 -0.98 -24.77
N LEU A 297 23.71 -0.38 -24.90
CA LEU A 297 22.97 0.29 -23.78
C LEU A 297 22.19 -0.78 -23.01
N SER A 298 21.53 -0.34 -21.95
CA SER A 298 20.26 -0.83 -21.44
C SER A 298 19.42 -1.65 -22.44
N ALA A 299 19.25 -2.93 -22.09
CA ALA A 299 18.05 -3.71 -22.41
C ALA A 299 17.11 -3.75 -21.19
N SER A 300 17.26 -2.82 -20.23
CA SER A 300 16.14 -2.44 -19.36
C SER A 300 15.20 -1.61 -20.22
N TYR A 301 14.40 -2.31 -21.01
CA TYR A 301 13.09 -1.82 -21.40
C TYR A 301 12.19 -1.93 -20.16
N ASN A 302 12.54 -1.18 -19.11
CA ASN A 302 11.64 -1.00 -18.00
C ASN A 302 10.52 -0.12 -18.55
N ASP A 303 9.28 -0.60 -18.50
CA ASP A 303 8.08 0.18 -18.89
C ASP A 303 7.90 1.48 -18.06
N PHE A 304 8.82 1.77 -17.15
CA PHE A 304 8.89 2.94 -16.27
C PHE A 304 9.86 4.03 -16.74
N ASP A 305 10.74 3.80 -17.73
CA ASP A 305 11.70 4.84 -18.13
C ASP A 305 11.02 5.95 -18.97
N MET A 306 10.21 5.57 -19.96
CA MET A 306 9.34 6.49 -20.71
C MET A 306 8.15 5.75 -21.36
N PRO A 307 6.97 6.38 -21.51
CA PRO A 307 5.88 5.86 -22.32
C PRO A 307 6.30 5.64 -23.79
N ARG A 308 5.62 4.74 -24.51
CA ARG A 308 5.88 4.51 -25.95
C ARG A 308 5.77 5.83 -26.72
N SER A 309 6.89 6.25 -27.29
CA SER A 309 7.08 7.56 -27.95
C SER A 309 7.46 7.43 -29.43
N VAL A 310 7.45 6.22 -29.98
CA VAL A 310 7.85 5.90 -31.35
C VAL A 310 6.81 4.95 -31.94
N ALA A 311 6.21 5.32 -33.07
CA ALA A 311 5.27 4.47 -33.81
C ALA A 311 5.59 4.52 -35.31
N LEU A 312 5.39 3.39 -36.02
CA LEU A 312 5.45 3.29 -37.47
C LEU A 312 4.13 2.78 -38.03
N SER A 313 3.55 3.54 -38.96
CA SER A 313 2.50 3.09 -39.87
C SER A 313 3.09 2.85 -41.26
N ILE A 314 2.53 1.89 -41.99
CA ILE A 314 2.91 1.58 -43.37
C ILE A 314 1.68 1.87 -44.26
N GLU A 315 1.83 2.77 -45.22
CA GLU A 315 0.75 3.25 -46.09
C GLU A 315 1.11 3.02 -47.56
N LYS A 316 0.09 2.87 -48.42
CA LYS A 316 0.28 2.86 -49.87
C LYS A 316 0.77 4.23 -50.34
N SER A 317 1.75 4.25 -51.25
CA SER A 317 2.21 5.47 -51.91
C SER A 317 1.31 5.84 -53.09
N ASP A 318 0.73 7.05 -53.06
CA ASP A 318 -0.15 7.54 -54.13
C ASP A 318 0.61 8.09 -55.34
N ASN A 319 1.89 8.44 -55.19
CA ASN A 319 2.74 8.95 -56.27
C ASN A 319 3.71 7.90 -56.84
N GLY A 320 3.58 6.63 -56.41
CA GLY A 320 4.45 5.53 -56.82
C GLY A 320 5.90 5.60 -56.31
N LYS A 321 6.24 6.56 -55.44
CA LYS A 321 7.58 6.69 -54.84
C LYS A 321 7.59 6.21 -53.39
N ILE A 322 8.67 5.55 -53.00
CA ILE A 322 9.00 5.27 -51.60
C ILE A 322 9.28 6.60 -50.87
N SER A 323 8.71 6.81 -49.69
CA SER A 323 9.04 7.97 -48.85
C SER A 323 8.77 7.72 -47.37
N MET A 324 9.50 8.42 -46.51
CA MET A 324 9.28 8.44 -45.06
C MET A 324 8.75 9.81 -44.65
N SER A 325 7.67 9.83 -43.89
CA SER A 325 7.13 11.04 -43.25
C SER A 325 7.22 10.85 -41.73
N GLN A 326 7.89 11.77 -41.03
CA GLN A 326 8.05 11.74 -39.59
C GLN A 326 7.24 12.91 -39.01
N ASN A 327 6.16 12.62 -38.29
CA ASN A 327 5.37 13.62 -37.59
C ASN A 327 5.78 13.63 -36.11
N PHE A 328 6.37 14.73 -35.68
CA PHE A 328 6.85 14.96 -34.33
C PHE A 328 5.80 15.75 -33.54
N SER A 329 5.33 15.21 -32.42
CA SER A 329 4.34 15.88 -31.56
C SER A 329 4.86 16.06 -30.14
N ALA A 330 4.47 17.17 -29.51
CA ALA A 330 4.75 17.44 -28.10
C ALA A 330 3.69 18.39 -27.50
N LYS A 331 3.68 18.50 -26.18
CA LYS A 331 2.81 19.39 -25.40
C LYS A 331 3.56 20.63 -24.89
N GLY A 332 2.80 21.65 -24.51
CA GLY A 332 3.30 22.89 -23.90
C GLY A 332 2.17 23.73 -23.28
N LEU A 333 2.53 24.83 -22.61
CA LEU A 333 1.57 25.81 -22.09
C LEU A 333 0.88 26.59 -23.22
N THR A 334 1.60 26.81 -24.31
CA THR A 334 1.14 27.47 -25.54
C THR A 334 1.50 26.63 -26.76
N PHE A 335 0.83 26.90 -27.89
CA PHE A 335 1.16 26.27 -29.17
C PHE A 335 2.62 26.53 -29.60
N GLU A 336 3.16 27.71 -29.35
CA GLU A 336 4.56 28.06 -29.68
C GLU A 336 5.56 27.24 -28.85
N GLU A 337 5.29 27.06 -27.56
CA GLU A 337 6.13 26.23 -26.69
C GLU A 337 6.00 24.73 -27.06
N ALA A 338 4.78 24.26 -27.32
CA ALA A 338 4.54 22.90 -27.79
C ALA A 338 5.27 22.62 -29.12
N LEU A 339 5.25 23.57 -30.07
CA LEU A 339 5.93 23.46 -31.36
C LEU A 339 7.45 23.44 -31.19
N LYS A 340 7.99 24.30 -30.31
CA LYS A 340 9.40 24.29 -29.94
C LYS A 340 9.80 22.95 -29.29
N ASN A 341 8.95 22.38 -28.43
CA ASN A 341 9.19 21.07 -27.84
C ASN A 341 9.19 19.96 -28.90
N ALA A 342 8.27 19.99 -29.86
CA ALA A 342 8.22 19.05 -30.98
C ALA A 342 9.44 19.17 -31.91
N GLN A 343 9.89 20.39 -32.22
CA GLN A 343 11.08 20.65 -33.04
C GLN A 343 12.39 20.25 -32.35
N ASN A 344 12.42 20.20 -31.01
CA ASN A 344 13.57 19.73 -30.23
C ASN A 344 13.65 18.20 -30.14
N ILE A 345 12.66 17.46 -30.64
CA ILE A 345 12.73 15.99 -30.72
C ILE A 345 13.82 15.60 -31.70
N HIS A 346 14.69 14.66 -31.31
CA HIS A 346 15.70 14.09 -32.18
C HIS A 346 15.45 12.59 -32.33
N TYR A 347 15.02 12.21 -33.52
CA TYR A 347 14.88 10.82 -33.93
C TYR A 347 15.48 10.63 -35.32
N SER A 348 16.30 9.60 -35.47
CA SER A 348 16.92 9.24 -36.74
C SER A 348 16.61 7.79 -37.10
N PHE A 349 16.54 7.55 -38.40
CA PHE A 349 16.60 6.24 -39.01
C PHE A 349 17.68 6.29 -40.10
N VAL A 350 18.26 5.15 -40.45
CA VAL A 350 19.33 5.04 -41.45
C VAL A 350 18.87 4.09 -42.54
N GLN A 351 18.93 4.55 -43.80
CA GLN A 351 18.85 3.67 -44.96
C GLN A 351 20.25 3.25 -45.39
N GLN A 352 20.53 1.95 -45.30
CA GLN A 352 21.70 1.33 -45.92
C GLN A 352 21.20 0.29 -46.92
N ASP A 353 21.40 0.57 -48.21
CA ASP A 353 20.82 -0.21 -49.30
C ASP A 353 19.30 -0.41 -49.14
N SER A 354 18.79 -1.64 -49.20
CA SER A 354 17.38 -1.98 -48.94
C SER A 354 17.00 -2.01 -47.45
N MET A 355 17.95 -1.77 -46.54
CA MET A 355 17.76 -1.92 -45.10
C MET A 355 17.40 -0.59 -44.45
N LEU A 356 16.24 -0.53 -43.80
CA LEU A 356 15.78 0.60 -42.99
C LEU A 356 15.99 0.27 -41.51
N THR A 357 16.93 0.95 -40.88
CA THR A 357 17.32 0.75 -39.49
C THR A 357 16.83 1.92 -38.64
N PHE A 358 16.04 1.64 -37.60
CA PHE A 358 15.33 2.64 -36.80
C PHE A 358 15.79 2.64 -35.34
N ASN A 359 15.91 3.80 -34.69
CA ASN A 359 16.23 3.82 -33.26
C ASN A 359 15.06 3.30 -32.41
N PRO A 360 15.31 2.49 -31.36
CA PRO A 360 14.26 1.95 -30.49
C PRO A 360 13.58 2.99 -29.59
N ALA A 361 14.15 4.18 -29.45
CA ALA A 361 13.68 5.21 -28.55
C ALA A 361 13.92 6.61 -29.14
N LEU A 362 13.11 7.56 -28.68
CA LEU A 362 13.20 8.96 -29.01
C LEU A 362 14.24 9.62 -28.09
N HIS A 363 15.25 10.28 -28.67
CA HIS A 363 16.30 10.92 -27.88
C HIS A 363 15.91 12.35 -27.51
N LEU A 364 15.57 12.54 -26.24
CA LEU A 364 15.47 13.86 -25.63
C LEU A 364 16.86 14.44 -25.38
N LYS A 365 16.98 15.77 -25.46
CA LYS A 365 18.22 16.47 -25.14
C LYS A 365 18.45 16.43 -23.62
N ARG A 366 19.72 16.39 -23.18
CA ARG A 366 20.03 16.50 -21.74
C ARG A 366 19.39 17.75 -21.14
N ASN A 367 18.77 17.60 -19.97
CA ASN A 367 17.98 18.62 -19.29
C ASN A 367 16.80 19.18 -20.13
N THR A 368 16.01 18.30 -20.75
CA THR A 368 14.66 18.63 -21.23
C THR A 368 13.61 17.73 -20.58
N ASN A 369 12.55 18.33 -20.04
CA ASN A 369 11.46 17.61 -19.39
C ASN A 369 10.61 16.81 -20.40
N TRP A 370 10.00 15.74 -19.93
CA TRP A 370 9.02 14.99 -20.71
C TRP A 370 7.70 15.76 -20.81
N ARG A 371 7.28 16.05 -22.04
CA ARG A 371 6.08 16.82 -22.43
C ARG A 371 5.34 16.06 -23.53
N ASP A 372 5.08 14.77 -23.30
CA ASP A 372 4.34 13.92 -24.24
C ASP A 372 4.98 13.91 -25.64
N GLN A 373 6.33 13.86 -25.69
CA GLN A 373 7.06 13.81 -26.96
C GLN A 373 6.87 12.46 -27.63
N GLU A 374 6.42 12.49 -28.88
CA GLU A 374 6.19 11.32 -29.72
C GLU A 374 6.67 11.57 -31.15
N VAL A 375 7.13 10.53 -31.84
CA VAL A 375 7.33 10.51 -33.29
C VAL A 375 6.45 9.43 -33.92
N LYS A 376 5.49 9.88 -34.74
CA LYS A 376 4.66 9.03 -35.60
C LYS A 376 5.26 9.02 -37.00
N MET A 377 5.83 7.89 -37.39
CA MET A 377 6.40 7.67 -38.71
C MET A 377 5.36 7.04 -39.64
N VAL A 378 5.37 7.47 -40.90
CA VAL A 378 4.57 6.89 -41.97
C VAL A 378 5.50 6.55 -43.13
N LEU A 379 5.73 5.25 -43.34
CA LEU A 379 6.44 4.74 -44.50
C LEU A 379 5.44 4.54 -45.64
N ARG A 380 5.55 5.37 -46.68
CA ARG A 380 4.74 5.25 -47.90
C ARG A 380 5.45 4.36 -48.91
N VAL A 381 4.81 3.24 -49.26
CA VAL A 381 5.41 2.16 -50.07
C VAL A 381 4.65 2.01 -51.39
N PRO A 382 5.32 1.94 -52.54
CA PRO A 382 4.64 1.70 -53.82
C PRO A 382 4.17 0.25 -53.95
N VAL A 383 3.07 0.06 -54.68
CA VAL A 383 2.47 -1.25 -54.97
C VAL A 383 3.49 -2.18 -55.64
N GLY A 384 3.49 -3.46 -55.26
CA GLY A 384 4.44 -4.48 -55.72
C GLY A 384 5.73 -4.57 -54.90
N THR A 385 5.96 -3.69 -53.94
CA THR A 385 7.14 -3.74 -53.07
C THR A 385 6.99 -4.79 -51.97
N LYS A 386 8.05 -5.57 -51.73
CA LYS A 386 8.15 -6.51 -50.60
C LYS A 386 8.72 -5.86 -49.35
N LEU A 387 8.22 -6.25 -48.18
CA LEU A 387 8.64 -5.74 -46.88
C LEU A 387 8.95 -6.91 -45.93
N LYS A 388 10.19 -7.00 -45.46
CA LYS A 388 10.66 -7.94 -44.44
C LYS A 388 10.76 -7.21 -43.11
N ILE A 389 9.87 -7.52 -42.18
CA ILE A 389 9.79 -6.85 -40.88
C ILE A 389 10.39 -7.77 -39.82
N ASN A 390 11.46 -7.34 -39.14
CA ASN A 390 12.01 -8.09 -38.01
C ASN A 390 10.97 -8.19 -36.87
N LYS A 391 10.78 -9.37 -36.27
CA LYS A 391 9.79 -9.59 -35.20
C LYS A 391 9.97 -8.68 -33.98
N GLU A 392 11.19 -8.25 -33.69
CA GLU A 392 11.49 -7.28 -32.62
C GLU A 392 10.98 -5.86 -32.93
N PHE A 393 10.61 -5.58 -34.18
CA PHE A 393 9.99 -4.33 -34.61
C PHE A 393 8.48 -4.27 -34.32
N SER A 394 7.83 -5.43 -34.09
CA SER A 394 6.37 -5.56 -33.91
C SER A 394 5.76 -4.60 -32.89
N SER A 395 6.45 -4.34 -31.76
CA SER A 395 5.98 -3.43 -30.70
C SER A 395 5.83 -1.96 -31.11
N TYR A 396 6.39 -1.58 -32.25
CA TYR A 396 6.38 -0.21 -32.79
C TYR A 396 5.45 -0.06 -34.01
N LEU A 397 4.90 -1.16 -34.54
CA LEU A 397 4.01 -1.13 -35.69
C LEU A 397 2.57 -0.84 -35.29
N SER A 398 2.00 0.20 -35.90
CA SER A 398 0.57 0.47 -35.91
C SER A 398 -0.06 -0.14 -37.16
N LEU A 399 0.12 -1.45 -37.36
CA LEU A 399 -0.42 -2.19 -38.51
C LEU A 399 -1.50 -3.19 -38.06
N TYR A 400 -2.72 -3.02 -38.56
CA TYR A 400 -3.80 -3.99 -38.39
C TYR A 400 -3.44 -5.28 -39.14
N GLY A 401 -3.68 -6.45 -38.54
CA GLY A 401 -3.40 -7.76 -39.16
C GLY A 401 -1.93 -8.23 -39.15
N TYR A 402 -0.97 -7.46 -38.62
CA TYR A 402 0.44 -7.91 -38.57
C TYR A 402 0.63 -9.27 -37.86
N TRP A 403 -0.10 -9.46 -36.76
CA TRP A 403 -0.06 -10.68 -35.94
C TRP A 403 -0.62 -11.90 -36.67
N ASP A 404 -1.54 -11.69 -37.61
CA ASP A 404 -2.13 -12.75 -38.43
C ASP A 404 -1.17 -13.25 -39.50
N CYS A 405 -0.09 -12.50 -39.81
CA CYS A 405 0.96 -12.93 -40.73
C CYS A 405 2.11 -13.72 -40.06
N ASP A 406 2.14 -13.85 -38.72
CA ASP A 406 3.22 -14.54 -38.00
C ASP A 406 2.92 -16.03 -37.81
N HIS A 407 3.31 -16.85 -38.79
CA HIS A 407 3.02 -18.29 -38.83
C HIS A 407 4.24 -19.21 -38.64
N GLU A 408 5.46 -18.68 -38.59
CA GLU A 408 6.68 -19.49 -38.43
C GLU A 408 7.52 -19.05 -37.22
N GLU A 409 7.55 -19.87 -36.15
CA GLU A 409 8.42 -19.64 -34.98
C GLU A 409 9.92 -19.59 -35.34
N SER A 410 10.34 -20.22 -36.44
CA SER A 410 11.78 -20.34 -36.78
C SER A 410 12.38 -19.12 -37.49
N ASN A 411 11.55 -18.25 -38.07
CA ASN A 411 12.00 -17.09 -38.84
C ASN A 411 11.93 -15.80 -38.01
N ASN A 412 13.01 -15.03 -37.99
CA ASN A 412 13.09 -13.74 -37.27
C ASN A 412 12.40 -12.57 -38.00
N TYR A 413 11.79 -12.83 -39.16
CA TYR A 413 11.18 -11.82 -40.03
C TYR A 413 9.79 -12.26 -40.49
N THR A 414 8.87 -11.29 -40.60
CA THR A 414 7.55 -11.43 -41.22
C THR A 414 7.63 -10.86 -42.65
N GLU A 415 7.20 -11.61 -43.66
CA GLU A 415 7.19 -11.18 -45.05
C GLU A 415 5.81 -10.66 -45.48
N LEU A 416 5.77 -9.40 -45.91
CA LEU A 416 4.57 -8.68 -46.33
C LEU A 416 4.76 -8.10 -47.74
N MET A 417 3.65 -7.84 -48.43
CA MET A 417 3.66 -7.20 -49.75
C MET A 417 2.66 -6.04 -49.81
N MET A 418 3.07 -4.92 -50.43
CA MET A 418 2.17 -3.79 -50.67
C MET A 418 1.33 -4.04 -51.92
N THR A 419 0.02 -4.18 -51.76
CA THR A 419 -0.97 -4.36 -52.83
C THR A 419 -1.74 -3.05 -53.09
N ALA A 420 -2.75 -3.08 -53.96
CA ALA A 420 -3.62 -1.92 -54.19
C ALA A 420 -4.49 -1.58 -52.96
N ASP A 421 -4.90 -2.61 -52.20
CA ASP A 421 -5.82 -2.50 -51.06
C ASP A 421 -5.10 -2.23 -49.72
N GLY A 422 -3.78 -2.45 -49.66
CA GLY A 422 -2.96 -2.21 -48.48
C GLY A 422 -1.79 -3.17 -48.35
N VAL A 423 -1.36 -3.42 -47.12
CA VAL A 423 -0.31 -4.43 -46.83
C VAL A 423 -0.99 -5.78 -46.60
N LYS A 424 -0.67 -6.80 -47.42
CA LYS A 424 -1.12 -8.19 -47.23
C LYS A 424 0.04 -9.10 -46.79
N CYS A 425 -0.27 -10.20 -46.12
CA CYS A 425 0.70 -11.25 -45.84
C CYS A 425 1.17 -11.89 -47.14
N GLN A 426 2.48 -12.16 -47.31
CA GLN A 426 2.99 -12.72 -48.58
C GLN A 426 2.39 -14.12 -48.89
N HIS A 427 2.08 -14.91 -47.86
CA HIS A 427 1.47 -16.24 -48.00
C HIS A 427 0.02 -16.20 -48.49
N GLU A 428 -0.78 -15.24 -48.03
CA GLU A 428 -2.18 -15.03 -48.41
C GLU A 428 -2.30 -14.55 -49.86
N HIS A 429 -1.48 -13.57 -50.25
CA HIS A 429 -1.43 -13.05 -51.62
C HIS A 429 -0.99 -14.11 -52.66
N VAL A 430 -0.18 -15.10 -52.26
CA VAL A 430 0.18 -16.23 -53.13
C VAL A 430 -0.98 -17.23 -53.27
N GLN A 431 -1.90 -17.31 -52.30
CA GLN A 431 -3.11 -18.14 -52.45
C GLN A 431 -4.10 -17.48 -53.40
N GLU A 432 -4.39 -16.18 -53.22
CA GLU A 432 -5.27 -15.41 -54.12
C GLU A 432 -4.82 -15.50 -55.60
N LEU A 433 -3.52 -15.30 -55.87
CA LEU A 433 -2.96 -15.39 -57.23
C LEU A 433 -2.92 -16.80 -57.84
N ASN A 434 -3.21 -17.86 -57.06
CA ASN A 434 -3.32 -19.23 -57.55
C ASN A 434 -4.78 -19.71 -57.66
N GLU A 435 -5.74 -18.89 -57.22
CA GLU A 435 -7.19 -19.15 -57.31
C GLU A 435 -7.89 -18.34 -58.43
N GLU A 436 -7.21 -17.34 -59.01
CA GLU A 436 -7.56 -16.64 -60.26
C GLU A 436 -6.91 -17.26 -61.52
#